data_AF-A0A3A9VQF6-F1
#
_entry.id   AF-A0A3A9VQF6-F1
#
_cell.length_a   1.000
_cell.length_b   1.000
_cell.length_c   1.000
_cell.angle_alpha   90.00
_cell.angle_beta   90.00
_cell.angle_gamma   90.00
#
_symmetry.space_group_name_H-M   'P 1'
#
loop_
_entity.id
_entity.type
_entity.pdbx_description
1 polymer ?
#
loop_
_entity_poly.entity_id
_entity_poly.type
_entity_poly.pdbx_seq_one_letter_code
_entity_poly.pdbx_strand_id
1 'polypeptide(L)'
;MTNERKIQIAESFSEKNIEMELDIDLSEKEFELLKKGVFAGSMDEKWNIFILNDFLYLARNWTDNCIYKASFKTERRGIKIDKLKITRNTAHYKGADLKSDSNLFKKLLQGYLNREDLYRDDRIDLPLIKSILEKYNEDSLRKSIGSQSIELNLSIYNSFKKSNSKFMTINGLKELTKNTKKYKPNYQLLSLHISNKENPKKDATTFFFNQEGTELLGQITIVRKASR
;
A
#
# COMPACT_ATOMS: atom_id res chain seq x y z
N MET A 1 17.96 15.57 -4.83
CA MET A 1 18.74 14.60 -5.63
C MET A 1 19.30 15.31 -6.85
N THR A 2 20.58 15.15 -7.16
CA THR A 2 21.20 15.81 -8.33
C THR A 2 20.78 15.13 -9.63
N ASN A 3 20.97 15.82 -10.77
CA ASN A 3 20.67 15.24 -12.08
C ASN A 3 21.60 14.06 -12.41
N GLU A 4 22.87 14.11 -12.01
CA GLU A 4 23.80 12.98 -12.20
C GLU A 4 23.29 11.73 -11.48
N ARG A 5 22.75 11.90 -10.26
CA ARG A 5 22.20 10.77 -9.52
C ARG A 5 20.94 10.19 -10.18
N LYS A 6 20.06 11.05 -10.72
CA LYS A 6 18.88 10.60 -11.48
C LYS A 6 19.28 9.77 -12.71
N ILE A 7 20.32 10.22 -13.43
CA ILE A 7 20.86 9.51 -14.61
C ILE A 7 21.39 8.13 -14.20
N GLN A 8 22.24 8.05 -13.18
CA GLN A 8 22.77 6.77 -12.68
C GLN A 8 21.67 5.78 -12.27
N ILE A 9 20.63 6.27 -11.57
CA ILE A 9 19.49 5.43 -11.19
C ILE A 9 18.74 4.96 -12.45
N ALA A 10 18.48 5.86 -13.40
CA ALA A 10 17.77 5.50 -14.63
C ALA A 10 18.54 4.47 -15.47
N GLU A 11 19.87 4.57 -15.52
CA GLU A 11 20.78 3.62 -16.20
C GLU A 11 20.81 2.23 -15.55
N SER A 12 20.43 2.13 -14.27
CA SER A 12 20.31 0.83 -13.59
C SER A 12 19.08 0.01 -14.05
N PHE A 13 18.18 0.61 -14.82
CA PHE A 13 17.00 -0.08 -15.34
C PHE A 13 17.44 -1.20 -16.29
N SER A 14 16.98 -2.42 -16.03
CA SER A 14 17.48 -3.60 -16.75
C SER A 14 16.88 -3.75 -18.15
N GLU A 15 17.72 -4.13 -19.11
CA GLU A 15 17.29 -4.63 -20.42
C GLU A 15 16.42 -5.89 -20.33
N LYS A 16 16.57 -6.69 -19.26
CA LYS A 16 15.63 -7.76 -18.93
C LYS A 16 14.39 -7.16 -18.28
N ASN A 17 13.42 -6.78 -19.09
CA ASN A 17 12.16 -6.19 -18.63
C ASN A 17 10.94 -6.78 -19.36
N ILE A 18 9.77 -6.52 -18.80
CA ILE A 18 8.47 -6.74 -19.44
C ILE A 18 7.75 -5.41 -19.56
N GLU A 19 6.96 -5.25 -20.62
CA GLU A 19 6.14 -4.06 -20.88
C GLU A 19 4.65 -4.39 -20.77
N MET A 20 3.86 -3.42 -20.34
CA MET A 20 2.41 -3.43 -20.47
C MET A 20 1.88 -2.03 -20.77
N GLU A 21 0.73 -1.96 -21.42
CA GLU A 21 -0.02 -0.72 -21.60
C GLU A 21 -0.65 -0.28 -20.26
N LEU A 22 -0.71 1.02 -20.07
CA LEU A 22 -1.39 1.69 -18.97
C LEU A 22 -2.33 2.77 -19.50
N ASP A 23 -3.29 3.13 -18.67
CA ASP A 23 -4.23 4.20 -18.95
C ASP A 23 -4.43 4.99 -17.65
N ILE A 24 -3.50 5.91 -17.38
CA ILE A 24 -3.54 6.75 -16.18
C ILE A 24 -3.40 8.21 -16.58
N ASP A 25 -4.47 8.97 -16.41
CA ASP A 25 -4.47 10.42 -16.56
C ASP A 25 -3.93 11.09 -15.29
N LEU A 26 -3.07 12.08 -15.52
CA LEU A 26 -2.51 12.98 -14.52
C LEU A 26 -2.94 14.41 -14.83
N SER A 27 -3.39 15.10 -13.80
CA SER A 27 -3.50 16.57 -13.81
C SER A 27 -2.11 17.21 -13.87
N GLU A 28 -2.06 18.47 -14.32
CA GLU A 28 -0.81 19.24 -14.30
C GLU A 28 -0.20 19.32 -12.90
N LYS A 29 -1.02 19.49 -11.85
CA LYS A 29 -0.55 19.55 -10.46
C LYS A 29 0.14 18.26 -10.04
N GLU A 30 -0.43 17.11 -10.37
CA GLU A 30 0.16 15.80 -10.07
C GLU A 30 1.46 15.59 -10.83
N PHE A 31 1.48 15.98 -12.11
CA PHE A 31 2.69 15.88 -12.92
C PHE A 31 3.81 16.79 -12.39
N GLU A 32 3.49 18.01 -11.95
CA GLU A 32 4.46 18.90 -11.30
C GLU A 32 4.98 18.35 -9.96
N LEU A 33 4.14 17.63 -9.19
CA LEU A 33 4.61 16.90 -8.01
C LEU A 33 5.64 15.82 -8.39
N LEU A 34 5.38 15.04 -9.45
CA LEU A 34 6.29 14.01 -9.94
C LEU A 34 7.59 14.60 -10.54
N LYS A 35 7.53 15.78 -11.17
CA LYS A 35 8.72 16.49 -11.69
C LYS A 35 9.67 16.92 -10.59
N LYS A 36 9.13 17.47 -9.50
CA LYS A 36 9.92 17.79 -8.29
C LYS A 36 10.62 16.55 -7.74
N GLY A 37 10.00 15.39 -7.96
CA GLY A 37 10.47 14.09 -7.51
C GLY A 37 10.10 13.85 -6.05
N VAL A 38 9.85 12.59 -5.73
CA VAL A 38 9.68 12.14 -4.35
C VAL A 38 10.89 11.31 -3.99
N PHE A 39 11.70 11.85 -3.09
CA PHE A 39 12.93 11.22 -2.67
C PHE A 39 12.82 10.83 -1.22
N ALA A 40 13.05 9.56 -0.97
CA ALA A 40 12.97 9.01 0.36
C ALA A 40 14.00 9.65 1.30
N GLY A 41 13.53 10.28 2.37
CA GLY A 41 14.36 10.77 3.47
C GLY A 41 14.58 9.73 4.58
N SER A 42 13.87 8.59 4.54
CA SER A 42 13.98 7.53 5.56
C SER A 42 13.72 6.12 4.99
N MET A 43 13.99 5.09 5.79
CA MET A 43 13.71 3.69 5.44
C MET A 43 12.22 3.38 5.23
N ASP A 44 11.32 4.19 5.76
CA ASP A 44 9.87 4.02 5.56
C ASP A 44 9.44 4.44 4.15
N GLU A 45 10.17 5.38 3.55
CA GLU A 45 9.99 5.82 2.18
C GLU A 45 10.84 4.90 1.29
N LYS A 46 10.25 3.81 0.81
CA LYS A 46 10.99 2.73 0.13
C LYS A 46 11.39 3.02 -1.32
N TRP A 47 11.03 4.21 -1.83
CA TRP A 47 11.04 4.52 -3.25
C TRP A 47 11.52 5.93 -3.54
N ASN A 48 12.41 6.05 -4.51
CA ASN A 48 12.72 7.27 -5.23
C ASN A 48 11.86 7.32 -6.48
N ILE A 49 11.08 8.39 -6.64
CA ILE A 49 10.21 8.63 -7.79
C ILE A 49 10.65 9.93 -8.46
N PHE A 50 10.93 9.90 -9.75
CA PHE A 50 11.35 11.09 -10.46
C PHE A 50 11.10 10.98 -11.96
N ILE A 51 10.97 12.15 -12.59
CA ILE A 51 10.98 12.27 -14.04
C ILE A 51 12.41 12.58 -14.52
N LEU A 52 12.81 11.90 -15.58
CA LEU A 52 14.02 12.19 -16.36
C LEU A 52 13.70 11.99 -17.84
N ASN A 53 13.86 13.06 -18.63
CA ASN A 53 13.40 13.14 -20.01
C ASN A 53 11.89 12.80 -20.08
N ASP A 54 11.49 11.90 -20.98
CA ASP A 54 10.09 11.52 -21.22
C ASP A 54 9.62 10.31 -20.39
N PHE A 55 10.30 10.02 -19.28
CA PHE A 55 10.03 8.84 -18.46
C PHE A 55 9.93 9.16 -16.97
N LEU A 56 8.97 8.49 -16.33
CA LEU A 56 8.83 8.38 -14.88
C LEU A 56 9.56 7.12 -14.40
N TYR A 57 10.47 7.27 -13.43
CA TYR A 57 11.24 6.19 -12.85
C TYR A 57 10.86 5.98 -11.39
N LEU A 58 10.72 4.72 -10.98
CA LEU A 58 10.62 4.33 -9.57
C LEU A 58 11.74 3.35 -9.24
N ALA A 59 12.59 3.73 -8.29
CA ALA A 59 13.74 2.96 -7.83
C ALA A 59 13.70 2.73 -6.33
N ARG A 60 14.33 1.65 -5.85
CA ARG A 60 14.47 1.41 -4.41
C ARG A 60 15.49 2.37 -3.81
N ASN A 61 15.14 3.09 -2.76
CA ASN A 61 16.05 4.08 -2.17
C ASN A 61 17.33 3.51 -1.52
N TRP A 62 17.35 2.23 -1.14
CA TRP A 62 18.50 1.61 -0.48
C TRP A 62 19.45 0.85 -1.44
N THR A 63 19.05 0.61 -2.69
CA THR A 63 19.92 -0.03 -3.70
C THR A 63 20.08 0.81 -4.96
N ASP A 64 19.23 1.81 -5.14
CA ASP A 64 19.11 2.61 -6.36
C ASP A 64 18.81 1.81 -7.63
N ASN A 65 18.44 0.53 -7.46
CA ASN A 65 17.94 -0.30 -8.54
C ASN A 65 16.59 0.24 -9.03
N CYS A 66 16.55 0.63 -10.29
CA CYS A 66 15.33 1.02 -10.95
C CYS A 66 14.46 -0.20 -11.27
N ILE A 67 13.22 -0.18 -10.77
CA ILE A 67 12.28 -1.29 -10.88
C ILE A 67 11.25 -1.00 -11.96
N TYR A 68 10.76 0.24 -12.01
CA TYR A 68 9.73 0.68 -12.93
C TYR A 68 10.20 1.86 -13.76
N LYS A 69 9.90 1.79 -15.06
CA LYS A 69 10.09 2.88 -16.02
C LYS A 69 8.78 3.03 -16.79
N ALA A 70 8.12 4.18 -16.67
CA ALA A 70 6.87 4.45 -17.33
C ALA A 70 7.01 5.60 -18.33
N SER A 71 6.50 5.44 -19.55
CA SER A 71 6.38 6.54 -20.50
C SER A 71 5.12 7.33 -20.24
N PHE A 72 5.15 8.60 -20.62
CA PHE A 72 3.97 9.45 -20.61
C PHE A 72 3.93 10.34 -21.85
N LYS A 73 2.73 10.82 -22.19
CA LYS A 73 2.49 11.77 -23.27
C LYS A 73 1.75 12.98 -22.74
N THR A 74 2.16 14.16 -23.21
CA THR A 74 1.38 15.38 -22.97
C THR A 74 0.26 15.46 -24.00
N GLU A 75 -0.97 15.51 -23.52
CA GLU A 75 -2.17 15.67 -24.31
C GLU A 75 -2.80 17.05 -24.06
N ARG A 76 -3.76 17.47 -24.89
CA ARG A 76 -4.43 18.77 -24.74
C ARG A 76 -5.11 18.97 -23.36
N ARG A 77 -5.44 17.88 -22.66
CA ARG A 77 -6.20 17.90 -21.40
C ARG A 77 -5.38 17.45 -20.17
N GLY A 78 -4.09 17.17 -20.33
CA GLY A 78 -3.26 16.71 -19.23
C GLY A 78 -2.11 15.84 -19.68
N ILE A 79 -1.63 14.99 -18.78
CA ILE A 79 -0.53 14.07 -19.05
C ILE A 79 -1.04 12.65 -18.87
N LYS A 80 -0.76 11.77 -19.83
CA LYS A 80 -1.18 10.37 -19.78
C LYS A 80 0.03 9.47 -19.63
N ILE A 81 0.08 8.66 -18.57
CA ILE A 81 1.02 7.54 -18.48
C ILE A 81 0.43 6.39 -19.32
N ASP A 82 1.15 6.02 -20.38
CA ASP A 82 0.62 5.10 -21.40
C ASP A 82 1.30 3.72 -21.40
N LYS A 83 2.55 3.61 -20.92
CA LYS A 83 3.23 2.32 -20.82
C LYS A 83 4.02 2.19 -19.54
N LEU A 84 4.11 0.96 -19.04
CA LEU A 84 4.93 0.58 -17.90
C LEU A 84 5.88 -0.54 -18.29
N LYS A 85 7.17 -0.30 -18.11
CA LYS A 85 8.22 -1.31 -18.14
C LYS A 85 8.63 -1.67 -16.73
N ILE A 86 8.77 -2.97 -16.48
CA ILE A 86 9.09 -3.53 -15.17
C ILE A 86 10.32 -4.43 -15.32
N THR A 87 11.33 -4.22 -14.49
CA THR A 87 12.50 -5.08 -14.49
C THR A 87 12.14 -6.54 -14.13
N ARG A 88 12.81 -7.47 -14.82
CA ARG A 88 12.78 -8.92 -14.56
C ARG A 88 14.17 -9.43 -14.19
N ASN A 89 15.11 -8.52 -13.89
CA ASN A 89 16.37 -8.90 -13.28
C ASN A 89 16.14 -9.30 -11.81
N THR A 90 16.20 -10.60 -11.53
CA THR A 90 15.96 -11.17 -10.19
C THR A 90 16.96 -10.74 -9.14
N ALA A 91 18.15 -10.25 -9.54
CA ALA A 91 19.11 -9.63 -8.63
C ALA A 91 18.62 -8.26 -8.13
N HIS A 92 17.84 -7.54 -8.95
CA HIS A 92 17.31 -6.21 -8.62
C HIS A 92 15.91 -6.29 -8.02
N TYR A 93 15.09 -7.23 -8.52
CA TYR A 93 13.68 -7.35 -8.18
C TYR A 93 13.19 -8.79 -8.26
N LYS A 94 12.67 -9.32 -7.16
CA LYS A 94 12.15 -10.70 -7.08
C LYS A 94 10.72 -10.86 -7.63
N GLY A 95 10.05 -9.77 -8.00
CA GLY A 95 8.69 -9.83 -8.55
C GLY A 95 8.68 -10.51 -9.92
N ALA A 96 7.76 -11.45 -10.09
CA ALA A 96 7.61 -12.24 -11.31
C ALA A 96 6.19 -12.15 -11.92
N ASP A 97 5.21 -11.71 -11.15
CA ASP A 97 3.82 -11.61 -11.58
C ASP A 97 3.50 -10.19 -12.08
N LEU A 98 3.15 -10.08 -13.36
CA LEU A 98 2.86 -8.81 -14.01
C LEU A 98 1.69 -8.07 -13.36
N LYS A 99 0.62 -8.79 -12.97
CA LYS A 99 -0.56 -8.17 -12.34
C LYS A 99 -0.19 -7.57 -10.98
N SER A 100 0.50 -8.33 -10.15
CA SER A 100 0.95 -7.88 -8.82
C SER A 100 1.90 -6.69 -8.91
N ASP A 101 2.82 -6.69 -9.88
CA ASP A 101 3.75 -5.58 -10.09
C ASP A 101 3.05 -4.31 -10.57
N SER A 102 2.12 -4.44 -11.52
CA SER A 102 1.28 -3.32 -11.98
C SER A 102 0.44 -2.74 -10.84
N ASN A 103 -0.15 -3.61 -10.01
CA ASN A 103 -0.90 -3.21 -8.83
C ASN A 103 -0.02 -2.48 -7.81
N LEU A 104 1.22 -2.93 -7.60
CA LEU A 104 2.17 -2.25 -6.74
C LEU A 104 2.53 -0.87 -7.30
N PHE A 105 2.84 -0.75 -8.59
CA PHE A 105 3.10 0.53 -9.25
C PHE A 105 1.93 1.51 -9.07
N LYS A 106 0.70 1.07 -9.36
CA LYS A 106 -0.53 1.87 -9.19
C LYS A 106 -0.74 2.28 -7.73
N LYS A 107 -0.53 1.36 -6.79
CA LYS A 107 -0.64 1.64 -5.33
C LYS A 107 0.39 2.67 -4.86
N LEU A 108 1.61 2.64 -5.41
CA LEU A 108 2.63 3.65 -5.09
C LEU A 108 2.21 5.02 -5.61
N LEU A 109 1.88 5.12 -6.91
CA LEU A 109 1.37 6.36 -7.51
C LEU A 109 0.17 6.90 -6.73
N GLN A 110 -0.78 6.04 -6.37
CA GLN A 110 -1.95 6.40 -5.58
C GLN A 110 -1.56 7.07 -4.26
N GLY A 111 -0.61 6.49 -3.53
CA GLY A 111 -0.14 7.04 -2.26
C GLY A 111 0.59 8.38 -2.42
N TYR A 112 1.46 8.51 -3.42
CA TYR A 112 2.23 9.73 -3.65
C TYR A 112 1.41 10.89 -4.22
N LEU A 113 0.39 10.59 -5.02
CA LEU A 113 -0.54 11.59 -5.57
C LEU A 113 -1.75 11.84 -4.67
N ASN A 114 -1.87 11.11 -3.55
CA ASN A 114 -3.03 11.15 -2.66
C ASN A 114 -4.36 10.92 -3.40
N ARG A 115 -4.36 9.94 -4.32
CA ARG A 115 -5.55 9.45 -5.03
C ARG A 115 -6.17 8.25 -4.32
N GLU A 116 -7.35 7.84 -4.75
CA GLU A 116 -8.02 6.64 -4.23
C GLU A 116 -8.47 5.66 -5.33
N ASP A 117 -8.27 5.98 -6.61
CA ASP A 117 -8.89 5.31 -7.75
C ASP A 117 -7.91 4.58 -8.70
N LEU A 118 -6.59 4.73 -8.52
CA LEU A 118 -5.60 4.09 -9.38
C LEU A 118 -5.47 2.58 -9.13
N TYR A 119 -5.56 2.17 -7.88
CA TYR A 119 -5.54 0.78 -7.45
C TYR A 119 -6.74 0.50 -6.56
N ARG A 120 -7.55 -0.46 -7.01
CA ARG A 120 -8.66 -1.01 -6.26
C ARG A 120 -8.33 -2.45 -5.89
N ASP A 121 -8.42 -2.76 -4.62
CA ASP A 121 -8.19 -4.12 -4.15
C ASP A 121 -9.49 -4.91 -4.27
N ASP A 122 -9.56 -5.89 -5.16
CA ASP A 122 -10.79 -6.67 -5.45
C ASP A 122 -11.42 -7.28 -4.19
N ARG A 123 -10.64 -7.50 -3.12
CA ARG A 123 -11.14 -8.04 -1.85
C ARG A 123 -12.11 -7.08 -1.14
N ILE A 124 -12.16 -5.81 -1.53
CA ILE A 124 -13.16 -4.87 -0.98
C ILE A 124 -14.59 -5.20 -1.43
N ASP A 125 -14.76 -5.95 -2.52
CA ASP A 125 -16.06 -6.37 -3.03
C ASP A 125 -16.58 -7.65 -2.35
N LEU A 126 -15.77 -8.28 -1.48
CA LEU A 126 -16.21 -9.47 -0.76
C LEU A 126 -17.38 -9.13 0.18
N PRO A 127 -18.34 -10.06 0.38
CA PRO A 127 -19.68 -9.72 0.87
C PRO A 127 -19.69 -8.94 2.20
N LEU A 128 -19.02 -9.46 3.24
CA LEU A 128 -19.00 -8.78 4.53
C LEU A 128 -18.12 -7.54 4.53
N ILE A 129 -17.02 -7.55 3.79
CA ILE A 129 -16.10 -6.41 3.70
C ILE A 129 -16.82 -5.22 3.06
N LYS A 130 -17.51 -5.45 1.94
CA LYS A 130 -18.34 -4.44 1.28
C LYS A 130 -19.40 -3.88 2.21
N SER A 131 -20.13 -4.77 2.92
CA SER A 131 -21.17 -4.37 3.87
C SER A 131 -20.65 -3.49 5.02
N ILE A 132 -19.40 -3.69 5.44
CA ILE A 132 -18.76 -2.87 6.48
C ILE A 132 -18.30 -1.56 5.88
N LEU A 133 -17.68 -1.56 4.70
CA LEU A 133 -17.27 -0.33 4.02
C LEU A 133 -18.44 0.62 3.76
N GLU A 134 -19.62 0.10 3.42
CA GLU A 134 -20.85 0.88 3.27
C GLU A 134 -21.27 1.58 4.58
N LYS A 135 -21.04 0.94 5.73
CA LYS A 135 -21.29 1.54 7.07
C LYS A 135 -20.25 2.59 7.47
N TYR A 136 -19.04 2.48 6.92
CA TYR A 136 -17.91 3.39 7.19
C TYR A 136 -17.59 4.23 5.95
N ASN A 137 -18.60 4.78 5.29
CA ASN A 137 -18.43 5.48 4.00
C ASN A 137 -17.90 6.91 4.13
N GLU A 138 -17.68 7.43 5.34
CA GLU A 138 -17.19 8.79 5.56
C GLU A 138 -15.83 9.06 4.89
N ASP A 139 -15.70 10.22 4.24
CA ASP A 139 -14.48 10.67 3.55
C ASP A 139 -13.32 10.94 4.52
N SER A 140 -13.64 11.25 5.78
CA SER A 140 -12.70 11.46 6.87
C SER A 140 -11.93 10.19 7.27
N LEU A 141 -12.39 9.02 6.80
CA LEU A 141 -11.83 7.71 7.15
C LEU A 141 -10.90 7.19 6.07
N ARG A 142 -9.73 6.75 6.50
CA ARG A 142 -8.81 5.94 5.71
C ARG A 142 -9.20 4.47 5.87
N LYS A 143 -9.38 3.77 4.74
CA LYS A 143 -9.64 2.33 4.70
C LYS A 143 -8.47 1.63 4.02
N SER A 144 -8.07 0.48 4.55
CA SER A 144 -7.06 -0.36 3.90
C SER A 144 -7.32 -1.83 4.17
N ILE A 145 -7.11 -2.66 3.15
CA ILE A 145 -7.24 -4.11 3.26
C ILE A 145 -5.86 -4.77 3.20
N GLY A 146 -5.68 -5.78 4.05
CA GLY A 146 -4.45 -6.55 4.18
C GLY A 146 -4.75 -8.03 4.35
N SER A 147 -3.69 -8.83 4.41
CA SER A 147 -3.80 -10.23 4.79
C SER A 147 -2.56 -10.66 5.53
N GLN A 148 -2.76 -11.47 6.58
CA GLN A 148 -1.68 -11.97 7.41
C GLN A 148 -2.11 -13.26 8.15
N SER A 149 -1.15 -14.12 8.51
CA SER A 149 -1.43 -15.34 9.27
C SER A 149 -2.10 -15.06 10.62
N ILE A 150 -2.93 -15.98 11.09
CA ILE A 150 -3.50 -15.96 12.44
C ILE A 150 -2.39 -15.82 13.48
N GLU A 151 -1.35 -16.64 13.37
CA GLU A 151 -0.21 -16.63 14.30
C GLU A 151 0.44 -15.25 14.41
N LEU A 152 0.76 -14.61 13.28
CA LEU A 152 1.42 -13.30 13.34
C LEU A 152 0.48 -12.23 13.85
N ASN A 153 -0.79 -12.21 13.44
CA ASN A 153 -1.78 -11.28 13.98
C ASN A 153 -1.87 -11.38 15.50
N LEU A 154 -2.08 -12.59 16.02
CA LEU A 154 -2.19 -12.81 17.47
C LEU A 154 -0.88 -12.45 18.19
N SER A 155 0.28 -12.76 17.62
CA SER A 155 1.59 -12.38 18.16
C SER A 155 1.74 -10.86 18.29
N ILE A 156 1.40 -10.10 17.23
CA ILE A 156 1.45 -8.63 17.23
C ILE A 156 0.58 -8.05 18.34
N TYR A 157 -0.70 -8.46 18.43
CA TYR A 157 -1.62 -7.88 19.42
C TYR A 157 -1.29 -8.32 20.85
N ASN A 158 -0.81 -9.56 21.06
CA ASN A 158 -0.34 -9.99 22.38
C ASN A 158 0.91 -9.20 22.81
N SER A 159 1.83 -8.93 21.88
CA SER A 159 3.01 -8.08 22.14
C SER A 159 2.58 -6.65 22.52
N PHE A 160 1.67 -6.04 21.77
CA PHE A 160 1.14 -4.71 22.11
C PHE A 160 0.45 -4.69 23.47
N LYS A 161 -0.35 -5.72 23.78
CA LYS A 161 -1.00 -5.83 25.09
C LYS A 161 0.03 -5.91 26.23
N LYS A 162 1.12 -6.65 26.04
CA LYS A 162 2.18 -6.81 27.05
C LYS A 162 2.96 -5.50 27.25
N SER A 163 3.41 -4.88 26.16
CA SER A 163 4.33 -3.74 26.19
C SER A 163 3.63 -2.40 26.45
N ASN A 164 2.35 -2.25 26.06
CA ASN A 164 1.68 -0.95 26.04
C ASN A 164 0.38 -0.88 26.86
N SER A 165 0.09 -1.87 27.72
CA SER A 165 -1.14 -1.89 28.55
C SER A 165 -1.36 -0.63 29.39
N LYS A 166 -0.29 0.08 29.75
CA LYS A 166 -0.35 1.36 30.48
C LYS A 166 -0.93 2.49 29.63
N PHE A 167 -0.71 2.47 28.31
CA PHE A 167 -1.02 3.57 27.40
C PHE A 167 -2.16 3.28 26.41
N MET A 168 -2.56 2.02 26.26
CA MET A 168 -3.65 1.64 25.36
C MET A 168 -4.41 0.42 25.86
N THR A 169 -5.67 0.34 25.42
CA THR A 169 -6.53 -0.83 25.61
C THR A 169 -6.78 -1.48 24.26
N ILE A 170 -6.64 -2.80 24.20
CA ILE A 170 -6.92 -3.62 23.01
C ILE A 170 -8.20 -4.42 23.27
N ASN A 171 -9.27 -4.04 22.60
CA ASN A 171 -10.57 -4.71 22.70
C ASN A 171 -10.70 -5.79 21.63
N GLY A 172 -11.46 -6.85 21.91
CA GLY A 172 -11.80 -7.91 20.94
C GLY A 172 -10.75 -8.99 20.69
N LEU A 173 -9.53 -8.89 21.24
CA LEU A 173 -8.48 -9.91 21.05
C LEU A 173 -8.89 -11.31 21.54
N LYS A 174 -9.66 -11.41 22.64
CA LYS A 174 -10.16 -12.69 23.17
C LYS A 174 -11.11 -13.37 22.19
N GLU A 175 -12.01 -12.59 21.58
CA GLU A 175 -12.98 -13.07 20.60
C GLU A 175 -12.26 -13.56 19.34
N LEU A 176 -11.37 -12.74 18.77
CA LEU A 176 -10.56 -13.13 17.62
C LEU A 176 -9.79 -14.42 17.90
N THR A 177 -9.15 -14.53 19.07
CA THR A 177 -8.42 -15.75 19.47
C THR A 177 -9.34 -16.97 19.53
N LYS A 178 -10.57 -16.83 20.06
CA LYS A 178 -11.53 -17.92 20.17
C LYS A 178 -12.01 -18.38 18.80
N ASN A 179 -12.45 -17.45 17.95
CA ASN A 179 -13.06 -17.74 16.66
C ASN A 179 -12.04 -18.30 15.65
N THR A 180 -10.76 -17.95 15.80
CA THR A 180 -9.68 -18.45 14.93
C THR A 180 -9.16 -19.84 15.30
N LYS A 181 -9.54 -20.43 16.45
CA LYS A 181 -9.08 -21.77 16.88
C LYS A 181 -9.37 -22.91 15.90
N LYS A 182 -10.42 -22.75 15.10
CA LYS A 182 -10.84 -23.76 14.10
C LYS A 182 -9.94 -23.81 12.86
N TYR A 183 -9.02 -22.84 12.70
CA TYR A 183 -8.09 -22.76 11.58
C TYR A 183 -6.67 -23.10 12.00
N LYS A 184 -5.82 -23.43 11.02
CA LYS A 184 -4.39 -23.63 11.23
C LYS A 184 -3.70 -22.29 11.53
N PRO A 185 -2.63 -22.24 12.34
CA PRO A 185 -1.93 -20.99 12.68
C PRO A 185 -1.43 -20.18 11.47
N ASN A 186 -1.04 -20.85 10.38
CA ASN A 186 -0.57 -20.23 9.14
C ASN A 186 -1.70 -19.78 8.20
N TYR A 187 -2.96 -20.10 8.51
CA TYR A 187 -4.11 -19.64 7.74
C TYR A 187 -4.14 -18.12 7.72
N GLN A 188 -4.33 -17.55 6.53
CA GLN A 188 -4.29 -16.11 6.32
C GLN A 188 -5.67 -15.51 6.55
N LEU A 189 -5.75 -14.55 7.47
CA LEU A 189 -6.94 -13.73 7.64
C LEU A 189 -6.90 -12.57 6.66
N LEU A 190 -8.07 -12.12 6.20
CA LEU A 190 -8.20 -10.78 5.64
C LEU A 190 -8.40 -9.78 6.78
N SER A 191 -7.78 -8.62 6.67
CA SER A 191 -7.90 -7.55 7.67
C SER A 191 -8.33 -6.26 7.00
N LEU A 192 -9.49 -5.72 7.36
CA LEU A 192 -9.92 -4.37 6.99
C LEU A 192 -9.59 -3.41 8.13
N HIS A 193 -8.62 -2.52 7.90
CA HIS A 193 -8.23 -1.48 8.84
C HIS A 193 -8.88 -0.15 8.47
N ILE A 194 -9.55 0.45 9.46
CA ILE A 194 -10.24 1.73 9.34
C ILE A 194 -9.71 2.67 10.42
N SER A 195 -9.27 3.86 10.02
CA SER A 195 -8.76 4.89 10.92
C SER A 195 -9.12 6.28 10.42
N ASN A 196 -9.18 7.26 11.32
CA ASN A 196 -9.35 8.67 10.92
C ASN A 196 -8.11 9.17 10.13
N LYS A 197 -8.33 9.98 9.07
CA LYS A 197 -7.25 10.54 8.23
C LYS A 197 -6.37 11.54 8.99
N GLU A 198 -6.96 12.42 9.80
CA GLU A 198 -6.26 13.47 10.54
C GLU A 198 -5.57 12.94 11.80
N ASN A 199 -6.20 11.97 12.49
CA ASN A 199 -5.62 11.37 13.68
C ASN A 199 -5.68 9.83 13.65
N PRO A 200 -4.83 9.18 12.84
CA PRO A 200 -4.85 7.73 12.65
C PRO A 200 -4.54 6.94 13.93
N LYS A 201 -3.89 7.57 14.91
CA LYS A 201 -3.42 6.93 16.14
C LYS A 201 -4.47 6.91 17.25
N LYS A 202 -5.49 7.77 17.17
CA LYS A 202 -6.47 7.96 18.24
C LYS A 202 -7.49 6.82 18.26
N ASP A 203 -8.15 6.60 17.13
CA ASP A 203 -9.21 5.61 16.98
C ASP A 203 -8.98 4.81 15.70
N ALA A 204 -8.55 3.56 15.89
CA ALA A 204 -8.34 2.63 14.79
C ALA A 204 -9.05 1.30 15.09
N THR A 205 -9.82 0.82 14.11
CA THR A 205 -10.53 -0.45 14.18
C THR A 205 -10.07 -1.35 13.04
N THR A 206 -9.82 -2.62 13.38
CA THR A 206 -9.45 -3.65 12.41
C THR A 206 -10.44 -4.79 12.49
N PHE A 207 -11.11 -5.07 11.38
CA PHE A 207 -12.01 -6.22 11.22
C PHE A 207 -11.23 -7.37 10.58
N PHE A 208 -11.43 -8.59 11.07
CA PHE A 208 -10.76 -9.80 10.60
C PHE A 208 -11.77 -10.76 9.99
N PHE A 209 -11.47 -11.26 8.80
CA PHE A 209 -12.34 -12.17 8.07
C PHE A 209 -11.61 -13.44 7.63
N ASN A 210 -12.37 -14.47 7.28
CA ASN A 210 -11.85 -15.55 6.43
C ASN A 210 -11.46 -15.03 5.04
N GLN A 211 -10.80 -15.87 4.24
CA GLN A 211 -10.30 -15.47 2.91
C GLN A 211 -11.41 -15.16 1.90
N GLU A 212 -12.59 -15.71 2.11
CA GLU A 212 -13.77 -15.49 1.26
C GLU A 212 -14.55 -14.24 1.67
N GLY A 213 -14.20 -13.58 2.78
CA GLY A 213 -14.92 -12.41 3.30
C GLY A 213 -16.39 -12.67 3.61
N THR A 214 -16.73 -13.92 3.96
CA THR A 214 -18.07 -14.39 4.30
C THR A 214 -18.28 -14.59 5.80
N GLU A 215 -17.20 -14.61 6.58
CA GLU A 215 -17.24 -14.74 8.03
C GLU A 215 -16.39 -13.65 8.69
N LEU A 216 -16.98 -12.91 9.64
CA LEU A 216 -16.26 -12.00 10.53
C LEU A 216 -15.74 -12.78 11.74
N LEU A 217 -14.42 -12.92 11.83
CA LEU A 217 -13.73 -13.69 12.86
C LEU A 217 -13.39 -12.85 14.09
N GLY A 218 -13.39 -11.53 13.96
CA GLY A 218 -13.30 -10.63 15.11
C GLY A 218 -13.08 -9.18 14.70
N GLN A 219 -13.23 -8.29 15.67
CA GLN A 219 -12.97 -6.87 15.54
C GLN A 219 -12.01 -6.45 16.64
N ILE A 220 -10.91 -5.78 16.29
CA ILE A 220 -9.99 -5.18 17.25
C ILE A 220 -10.08 -3.67 17.16
N THR A 221 -10.38 -3.03 18.29
CA THR A 221 -10.28 -1.58 18.45
C THR A 221 -9.16 -1.27 19.43
N ILE A 222 -8.25 -0.39 19.03
CA ILE A 222 -7.18 0.12 19.89
C ILE A 222 -7.59 1.50 20.37
N VAL A 223 -7.78 1.64 21.68
CA VAL A 223 -8.07 2.93 22.32
C VAL A 223 -6.83 3.37 23.07
N ARG A 224 -6.24 4.50 22.68
CA ARG A 224 -5.12 5.08 23.42
C ARG A 224 -5.67 5.91 24.58
N LYS A 225 -5.08 5.72 25.77
CA LYS A 225 -5.37 6.57 26.92
C LYS A 225 -4.69 7.92 26.68
N ALA A 226 -5.38 9.02 26.98
CA ALA A 226 -4.78 10.34 26.91
C ALA A 226 -3.54 10.37 27.81
N SER A 227 -2.40 10.81 27.24
CA SER A 227 -1.24 11.20 28.03
C SER A 227 -1.66 12.39 28.89
N ARG A 228 -1.56 12.23 30.22
CA ARG A 228 -1.57 13.37 31.14
C ARG A 228 -0.38 14.27 30.89
#